data_AF-A0A7G5ZC52-F1
#
_entry.id   AF-A0A7G5ZC52-F1
#
_cell.length_a   1.000
_cell.length_b   1.000
_cell.length_c   1.000
_cell.angle_alpha   90.00
_cell.angle_beta   90.00
_cell.angle_gamma   90.00
#
_symmetry.space_group_name_H-M   'P 1'
#
loop_
_entity.id
_entity.type
_entity.pdbx_description
1 polymer ?
#
loop_
_entity_poly.entity_id
_entity_poly.type
_entity_poly.pdbx_seq_one_letter_code
_entity_poly.pdbx_strand_id
1 'polypeptide(L)'
;MERQGRELRRYVSLSVSPVRERGQVIGAYCVLTDTTARVLAEQQHAFHLKLAATLRELLDPIAIMGAASALIGKYLAVGRAGYGEIDASGQVVSVERDWTDGRVASLAGASRPLDSFGPALVNQLRQGRVLRLDDVGSDPRPRPTRPAMPASMRAR
;
A
#
# COMPACT_ATOMS: atom_id res chain seq x y z
N MET A 1 -14.03 0.85 -19.54
CA MET A 1 -14.32 2.23 -20.00
C MET A 1 -13.37 3.16 -19.27
N GLU A 2 -12.45 3.76 -20.01
CA GLU A 2 -11.34 4.54 -19.46
C GLU A 2 -11.82 5.96 -19.17
N ARG A 3 -11.73 6.39 -17.91
CA ARG A 3 -11.94 7.79 -17.52
C ARG A 3 -10.76 8.14 -16.59
N GLN A 4 -9.91 9.06 -17.04
CA GLN A 4 -8.75 9.62 -16.32
C GLN A 4 -7.46 8.77 -16.24
N GLY A 5 -7.08 8.05 -17.30
CA GLY A 5 -5.74 7.41 -17.39
C GLY A 5 -5.41 6.43 -16.25
N ARG A 6 -6.43 5.97 -15.53
CA ARG A 6 -6.34 4.99 -14.45
C ARG A 6 -7.08 3.75 -14.90
N GLU A 7 -6.36 2.65 -14.94
CA GLU A 7 -6.93 1.32 -15.17
C GLU A 7 -7.80 0.96 -13.95
N LEU A 8 -9.09 1.30 -14.04
CA LEU A 8 -10.04 1.02 -12.97
C LEU A 8 -10.63 -0.36 -13.21
N ARG A 9 -10.21 -1.33 -12.39
CA ARG A 9 -10.85 -2.64 -12.35
C ARG A 9 -12.32 -2.45 -11.95
N ARG A 10 -13.21 -3.01 -12.76
CA ARG A 10 -14.66 -3.04 -12.51
C ARG A 10 -15.10 -4.48 -12.42
N TYR A 11 -15.99 -4.75 -11.47
CA TYR A 11 -16.62 -6.05 -11.33
C TYR A 11 -18.05 -5.90 -11.81
N VAL A 12 -18.47 -6.81 -12.69
CA VAL A 12 -19.83 -6.84 -13.23
C VAL A 12 -20.45 -8.20 -12.96
N SER A 13 -21.70 -8.19 -12.54
CA SER A 13 -22.53 -9.39 -12.58
C SER A 13 -23.22 -9.44 -13.92
N LEU A 14 -23.05 -10.53 -14.65
CA LEU A 14 -23.71 -10.78 -15.92
C LEU A 14 -24.79 -11.86 -15.72
N SER A 15 -26.03 -11.51 -16.00
CA SER A 15 -27.12 -12.47 -16.14
C SER A 15 -27.55 -12.53 -17.60
N VAL A 16 -27.66 -13.73 -18.15
CA VAL A 16 -28.05 -13.96 -19.56
C VAL A 16 -29.23 -14.91 -19.59
N SER A 17 -30.33 -14.47 -20.19
CA SER A 17 -31.55 -15.27 -20.34
C SER A 17 -31.89 -15.42 -21.83
N PRO A 18 -32.22 -16.62 -22.32
CA PRO A 18 -32.58 -16.81 -23.72
C PRO A 18 -33.94 -16.17 -24.01
N VAL A 19 -34.02 -15.45 -25.13
CA VAL A 19 -35.29 -14.96 -25.68
C VAL A 19 -35.78 -16.02 -26.65
N ARG A 20 -37.01 -16.51 -26.46
CA ARG A 20 -37.61 -17.57 -27.28
C ARG A 20 -38.83 -17.06 -28.04
N GLU A 21 -38.96 -17.52 -29.28
CA GLU A 21 -40.15 -17.38 -30.10
C GLU A 21 -40.55 -18.76 -30.63
N ARG A 22 -41.82 -19.15 -30.43
CA ARG A 22 -42.35 -20.48 -30.80
C ARG A 22 -41.46 -21.67 -30.34
N GLY A 23 -40.86 -21.54 -29.15
CA GLY A 23 -39.97 -22.56 -28.57
C GLY A 23 -38.52 -22.51 -29.04
N GLN A 24 -38.21 -21.76 -30.11
CA GLN A 24 -36.85 -21.59 -30.63
C GLN A 24 -36.16 -20.40 -29.96
N VAL A 25 -34.90 -20.55 -29.57
CA VAL A 25 -34.09 -19.43 -29.04
C VAL A 25 -33.74 -18.51 -30.21
N ILE A 26 -34.21 -17.27 -30.15
CA ILE A 26 -33.99 -16.25 -31.19
C ILE A 26 -33.01 -15.16 -30.73
N GLY A 27 -32.61 -15.18 -29.46
CA GLY A 27 -31.63 -14.23 -28.94
C GLY A 27 -31.34 -14.44 -27.46
N ALA A 28 -30.60 -13.50 -26.89
CA ALA A 28 -30.30 -13.46 -25.48
C ALA A 28 -30.53 -12.06 -24.94
N TYR A 29 -31.23 -11.99 -23.81
CA TYR A 29 -31.34 -10.79 -23.00
C TYR A 29 -30.23 -10.82 -21.95
N CYS A 30 -29.35 -9.82 -21.98
CA CYS A 30 -28.21 -9.71 -21.08
C CYS A 30 -28.42 -8.51 -20.14
N VAL A 31 -28.32 -8.75 -18.83
CA VAL A 31 -28.26 -7.69 -17.82
C VAL A 31 -26.86 -7.64 -17.25
N LEU A 32 -26.26 -6.45 -17.30
CA LEU A 32 -24.98 -6.17 -16.65
C LEU A 32 -25.21 -5.22 -15.48
N THR A 33 -24.83 -5.65 -14.28
CA THR A 33 -24.89 -4.82 -13.07
C THR A 33 -23.47 -4.56 -12.58
N ASP A 34 -23.09 -3.30 -12.41
CA ASP A 34 -21.83 -2.94 -11.75
C ASP A 34 -21.90 -3.36 -10.28
N THR A 35 -21.05 -4.32 -9.89
CA THR A 35 -20.93 -4.85 -8.53
C THR A 35 -19.61 -4.45 -7.88
N THR A 36 -18.90 -3.47 -8.44
CA THR A 36 -17.57 -3.06 -7.98
C THR A 36 -17.58 -2.69 -6.50
N ALA A 37 -18.53 -1.85 -6.07
CA ALA A 37 -18.61 -1.44 -4.67
C ALA A 37 -18.81 -2.63 -3.71
N ARG A 38 -19.68 -3.58 -4.10
CA ARG A 38 -19.94 -4.80 -3.32
C ARG A 38 -18.68 -5.66 -3.21
N VAL A 39 -18.05 -5.96 -4.34
CA VAL A 39 -16.85 -6.81 -4.37
C VAL A 39 -15.68 -6.18 -3.59
N LEU A 40 -15.48 -4.86 -3.71
CA LEU A 40 -14.44 -4.17 -2.94
C LEU A 40 -14.72 -4.21 -1.43
N ALA A 41 -15.97 -4.02 -1.02
CA ALA A 41 -16.36 -4.12 0.39
C ALA A 41 -16.15 -5.55 0.93
N GLU A 42 -16.52 -6.58 0.16
CA GLU A 42 -16.29 -7.99 0.51
C GLU A 42 -14.79 -8.29 0.65
N GLN A 43 -13.95 -7.80 -0.26
CA GLN A 43 -12.49 -7.96 -0.21
C GLN A 43 -11.88 -7.25 1.02
N GLN A 44 -12.34 -6.03 1.33
CA GLN A 44 -11.89 -5.29 2.51
C GLN A 44 -12.31 -5.99 3.80
N HIS A 45 -13.54 -6.49 3.87
CA HIS A 45 -14.03 -7.22 5.04
C HIS A 45 -13.24 -8.52 5.25
N ALA A 46 -13.02 -9.31 4.20
CA ALA A 46 -12.21 -10.52 4.25
C ALA A 46 -10.78 -10.23 4.71
N PHE A 47 -10.19 -9.11 4.25
CA PHE A 47 -8.87 -8.67 4.70
C PHE A 47 -8.86 -8.34 6.20
N HIS A 48 -9.81 -7.56 6.70
CA HIS A 48 -9.89 -7.23 8.13
C HIS A 48 -10.05 -8.48 9.01
N LEU A 49 -10.90 -9.43 8.62
CA LEU A 49 -11.06 -10.69 9.33
C LEU A 49 -9.75 -11.49 9.38
N LYS A 50 -9.06 -11.63 8.24
CA LYS A 50 -7.79 -12.34 8.15
C LYS A 50 -6.71 -11.66 9.00
N LEU A 51 -6.63 -10.33 8.95
CA LEU A 51 -5.69 -9.55 9.76
C LEU A 51 -5.95 -9.78 11.25
N ALA A 52 -7.18 -9.57 11.70
CA ALA A 52 -7.55 -9.75 13.11
C ALA A 52 -7.29 -11.19 13.60
N ALA A 53 -7.65 -12.19 12.81
CA ALA A 53 -7.39 -13.59 13.15
C ALA A 53 -5.89 -13.89 13.23
N THR A 54 -5.09 -13.40 12.29
CA THR A 54 -3.63 -13.64 12.27
C THR A 54 -2.94 -12.98 13.45
N LEU A 55 -3.28 -11.72 13.74
CA LEU A 55 -2.61 -10.97 14.81
C LEU A 55 -2.97 -11.47 16.21
N ARG A 56 -4.15 -12.06 16.40
CA ARG A 56 -4.58 -12.61 17.71
C ARG A 56 -3.71 -13.76 18.20
N GLU A 57 -3.13 -14.54 17.29
CA GLU A 57 -2.30 -15.70 17.61
C GLU A 57 -0.84 -15.32 17.95
N LEU A 58 -0.50 -14.03 17.88
CA LEU A 58 0.86 -13.54 18.06
C LEU A 58 0.97 -12.67 19.32
N LEU A 59 2.02 -12.90 20.09
CA LEU A 59 2.32 -12.14 21.32
C LEU A 59 3.59 -11.29 21.21
N ASP A 60 4.50 -11.65 20.32
CA ASP A 60 5.72 -10.89 20.05
C ASP A 60 5.39 -9.67 19.17
N PRO A 61 5.65 -8.42 19.63
CA PRO A 61 5.41 -7.21 18.85
C PRO A 61 6.07 -7.24 17.48
N ILE A 62 7.29 -7.79 17.38
CA ILE A 62 8.04 -7.83 16.13
C ILE A 62 7.40 -8.82 15.14
N ALA A 63 6.96 -9.98 15.63
CA ALA A 63 6.16 -10.91 14.84
C ALA A 63 4.83 -10.29 14.38
N ILE A 64 4.14 -9.55 15.24
CA ILE A 64 2.89 -8.84 14.91
C ILE A 64 3.13 -7.84 13.76
N MET A 65 4.16 -7.01 13.88
CA MET A 65 4.54 -6.02 12.86
C MET A 65 4.90 -6.68 11.53
N GLY A 66 5.68 -7.76 11.56
CA GLY A 66 6.03 -8.54 10.37
C GLY A 66 4.80 -9.13 9.68
N ALA A 67 3.90 -9.75 10.44
CA ALA A 67 2.67 -10.35 9.92
C ALA A 67 1.73 -9.29 9.33
N ALA A 68 1.52 -8.17 10.02
CA ALA A 68 0.71 -7.06 9.54
C ALA A 68 1.26 -6.47 8.24
N SER A 69 2.58 -6.22 8.20
CA SER A 69 3.28 -5.70 7.02
C SER A 69 3.14 -6.63 5.81
N ALA A 70 3.27 -7.94 6.02
CA ALA A 70 3.11 -8.93 4.96
C ALA A 70 1.67 -9.01 4.44
N LEU A 71 0.68 -8.96 5.33
CA LEU A 71 -0.73 -9.00 4.94
C LEU A 71 -1.14 -7.75 4.17
N ILE A 72 -0.79 -6.56 4.65
CA ILE A 72 -1.14 -5.31 3.96
C ILE A 72 -0.38 -5.16 2.65
N GLY A 73 0.90 -5.57 2.61
CA GLY A 73 1.72 -5.53 1.41
C GLY A 73 1.13 -6.36 0.27
N LYS A 74 0.67 -7.57 0.60
CA LYS A 74 -0.04 -8.47 -0.35
C LYS A 74 -1.41 -7.91 -0.74
N TYR A 75 -2.17 -7.37 0.20
CA TYR A 75 -3.50 -6.82 -0.05
C TYR A 75 -3.47 -5.61 -0.99
N LEU A 76 -2.51 -4.70 -0.79
CA LEU A 76 -2.32 -3.51 -1.62
C LEU A 76 -1.48 -3.77 -2.88
N ALA A 77 -0.91 -4.97 -3.03
CA ALA A 77 -0.01 -5.33 -4.12
C ALA A 77 1.17 -4.34 -4.30
N VAL A 78 1.80 -3.95 -3.20
CA VAL A 78 2.95 -3.03 -3.19
C VAL A 78 4.27 -3.80 -3.11
N GLY A 79 5.38 -3.18 -3.53
CA GLY A 79 6.70 -3.83 -3.49
C GLY A 79 7.31 -3.93 -2.09
N ARG A 80 6.91 -3.06 -1.15
CA ARG A 80 7.37 -3.07 0.24
C ARG A 80 6.33 -2.45 1.17
N ALA A 81 6.16 -3.03 2.35
CA ALA A 81 5.36 -2.50 3.44
C ALA A 81 6.06 -2.76 4.77
N GLY A 82 5.99 -1.84 5.72
CA GLY A 82 6.71 -1.97 7.00
C GLY A 82 6.40 -0.83 7.95
N TYR A 83 7.00 -0.90 9.12
CA TYR A 83 6.91 0.13 10.15
C TYR A 83 8.20 0.95 10.17
N GLY A 84 8.06 2.27 10.26
CA GLY A 84 9.15 3.19 10.55
C GLY A 84 8.94 3.77 11.94
N GLU A 85 9.86 3.47 12.85
CA GLU A 85 9.81 3.96 14.23
C GLU A 85 10.69 5.18 14.39
N ILE A 86 10.15 6.21 15.02
CA ILE A 86 10.89 7.42 15.33
C ILE A 86 11.36 7.31 16.78
N ASP A 87 12.64 7.53 17.00
CA ASP A 87 13.24 7.49 18.33
C ASP A 87 12.69 8.60 19.26
N ALA A 88 12.99 8.50 20.55
CA ALA A 88 12.53 9.48 21.54
C ALA A 88 13.03 10.92 21.28
N SER A 89 14.14 11.07 20.54
CA SER A 89 14.65 12.38 20.14
C SER A 89 13.82 13.03 19.03
N GLY A 90 13.04 12.23 18.29
CA GLY A 90 12.27 12.72 17.14
C GLY A 90 13.14 12.98 15.90
N GLN A 91 14.40 12.53 15.89
CA GLN A 91 15.39 12.88 14.88
C GLN A 91 15.77 11.71 13.98
N VAL A 92 15.60 10.46 14.43
CA VAL A 92 15.99 9.28 13.64
C VAL A 92 14.77 8.41 13.43
N VAL A 93 14.58 7.97 12.18
CA VAL A 93 13.63 6.91 11.84
C VAL A 93 14.39 5.62 11.54
N SER A 94 13.94 4.52 12.14
CA SER A 94 14.47 3.18 11.93
C SER A 94 13.40 2.24 11.42
N VAL A 95 13.80 1.28 10.59
CA VAL A 95 12.93 0.18 10.14
C VAL A 95 13.50 -1.10 10.72
N GLU A 96 12.82 -1.67 11.72
CA GLU A 96 13.27 -2.92 12.34
C GLU A 96 13.02 -4.11 11.41
N ARG A 97 11.78 -4.24 10.91
CA ARG A 97 11.39 -5.24 9.92
C ARG A 97 10.41 -4.66 8.92
N ASP A 98 10.49 -5.17 7.70
CA ASP A 98 9.54 -4.92 6.63
C ASP A 98 9.21 -6.22 5.88
N TRP A 99 8.17 -6.15 5.05
CA TRP A 99 7.85 -7.15 4.06
C TRP A 99 8.16 -6.59 2.66
N THR A 100 8.68 -7.45 1.78
CA THR A 100 8.93 -7.15 0.37
C THR A 100 8.36 -8.24 -0.52
N ASP A 101 7.99 -7.87 -1.76
CA ASP A 101 7.62 -8.81 -2.81
C ASP A 101 8.84 -9.47 -3.49
N GLY A 102 10.05 -9.12 -3.04
CA GLY A 102 11.33 -9.59 -3.57
C GLY A 102 11.89 -8.74 -4.71
N ARG A 103 11.12 -7.77 -5.24
CA ARG A 103 11.57 -6.87 -6.31
C ARG A 103 12.22 -5.60 -5.77
N VAL A 104 11.86 -5.20 -4.55
CA VAL A 104 12.42 -4.03 -3.87
C VAL A 104 13.26 -4.48 -2.68
N ALA A 105 14.45 -3.91 -2.53
CA ALA A 105 15.31 -4.20 -1.38
C ALA A 105 14.62 -3.86 -0.05
N SER A 106 14.80 -4.74 0.93
CA SER A 106 14.39 -4.50 2.32
C SER A 106 15.14 -3.31 2.93
N LEU A 107 14.49 -2.60 3.84
CA LEU A 107 15.08 -1.58 4.72
C LEU A 107 15.28 -2.09 6.14
N ALA A 108 15.07 -3.37 6.42
CA ALA A 108 15.28 -3.91 7.76
C ALA A 108 16.69 -3.60 8.29
N GLY A 109 16.76 -3.07 9.51
CA GLY A 109 17.98 -2.59 10.15
C GLY A 109 18.46 -1.20 9.70
N ALA A 110 17.82 -0.57 8.71
CA ALA A 110 18.21 0.76 8.25
C ALA A 110 17.73 1.85 9.22
N SER A 111 18.58 2.84 9.49
CA SER A 111 18.26 4.04 10.25
C SER A 111 18.70 5.29 9.50
N ARG A 112 17.88 6.34 9.51
CA ARG A 112 18.17 7.60 8.79
C ARG A 112 17.68 8.82 9.57
N PRO A 113 18.35 9.97 9.46
CA PRO A 113 17.82 11.22 10.00
C PRO A 113 16.44 11.54 9.41
N LEU A 114 15.46 11.84 10.24
CA LEU A 114 14.09 12.17 9.84
C LEU A 114 14.06 13.43 8.97
N ASP A 115 14.94 14.39 9.21
CA ASP A 115 15.05 15.61 8.40
C ASP A 115 15.52 15.33 6.97
N SER A 116 16.09 14.14 6.68
CA SER A 116 16.46 13.71 5.33
C SER A 116 15.25 13.44 4.40
N PHE A 117 14.03 13.42 4.95
CA PHE A 117 12.79 13.35 4.17
C PHE A 117 12.22 14.73 3.81
N GLY A 118 12.74 15.80 4.41
CA GLY A 118 12.33 17.18 4.14
C GLY A 118 11.18 17.65 5.04
N PRO A 119 11.19 18.94 5.42
CA PRO A 119 10.31 19.46 6.47
C PRO A 119 8.82 19.37 6.10
N ALA A 120 8.46 19.48 4.82
CA ALA A 120 7.08 19.40 4.36
C ALA A 120 6.46 18.02 4.63
N LEU A 121 7.19 16.93 4.34
CA LEU A 121 6.71 15.57 4.54
C LEU A 121 6.64 15.24 6.04
N VAL A 122 7.69 15.58 6.78
CA VAL A 122 7.76 15.34 8.23
C VAL A 122 6.65 16.07 8.98
N ASN A 123 6.38 17.34 8.65
CA ASN A 123 5.30 18.10 9.27
C ASN A 123 3.92 17.51 8.98
N GLN A 124 3.68 16.96 7.78
CA GLN A 124 2.44 16.28 7.46
C GLN A 124 2.24 15.00 8.30
N LEU A 125 3.29 14.19 8.43
CA LEU A 125 3.28 12.97 9.24
C LEU A 125 3.09 13.28 10.74
N ARG A 126 3.76 14.32 11.27
CA ARG A 126 3.58 14.79 12.66
C ARG A 126 2.15 15.23 12.98
N GLN A 127 1.39 15.66 11.96
CA GLN A 127 -0.03 16.01 12.10
C GLN A 127 -0.96 14.80 11.97
N GLY A 128 -0.42 13.58 11.93
CA GLY A 128 -1.20 12.35 11.77
C GLY A 128 -1.86 12.19 10.40
N ARG A 129 -1.43 12.97 9.40
CA ARG A 129 -2.02 12.91 8.05
C ARG A 129 -1.31 11.86 7.21
N VAL A 130 -2.10 11.07 6.49
CA VAL A 130 -1.60 10.13 5.49
C VAL A 130 -0.84 10.89 4.41
N LEU A 131 0.36 10.43 4.09
CA LEU A 131 1.18 10.94 3.00
C LEU A 131 1.13 9.98 1.82
N ARG A 132 0.75 10.50 0.64
CA ARG A 132 0.81 9.78 -0.64
C ARG A 132 1.70 10.57 -1.61
N LEU A 133 2.63 9.86 -2.23
CA LEU A 133 3.48 10.35 -3.31
C LEU A 133 3.23 9.46 -4.51
N ASP A 134 2.71 10.02 -5.61
CA ASP A 134 2.49 9.24 -6.84
C ASP A 134 3.83 8.97 -7.56
N ASP A 135 4.72 9.96 -7.59
CA ASP A 135 6.12 9.80 -8.00
C ASP A 135 7.00 10.65 -7.08
N VAL A 136 7.93 10.00 -6.38
CA VAL A 136 8.90 10.68 -5.51
C VAL A 136 9.77 11.62 -6.33
N GLY A 137 10.23 11.18 -7.51
CA GLY A 137 11.11 11.85 -8.47
C GLY A 137 10.66 13.24 -8.88
N SER A 138 9.38 13.38 -9.18
CA SER A 138 8.74 14.60 -9.66
C SER A 138 7.91 15.32 -8.60
N ASP A 139 8.02 14.94 -7.32
CA ASP A 139 7.33 15.66 -6.24
C ASP A 139 7.84 17.11 -6.14
N PRO A 140 6.94 18.11 -6.20
CA PRO A 140 7.35 19.52 -6.23
C PRO A 140 7.76 20.07 -4.87
N ARG A 141 7.56 19.30 -3.78
CA ARG A 141 7.95 19.78 -2.45
C ARG A 141 9.47 19.81 -2.33
N PRO A 142 10.02 20.82 -1.63
CA PRO A 142 11.45 20.94 -1.45
C PRO A 142 11.98 19.71 -0.70
N ARG A 143 12.88 18.98 -1.37
CA ARG A 143 13.69 17.94 -0.72
C ARG A 143 14.76 18.60 0.13
N PRO A 144 15.17 17.97 1.23
CA PRO A 144 16.30 18.48 1.99
C PRO A 144 17.54 18.45 1.10
N THR A 145 18.28 19.56 1.11
CA THR A 145 19.60 19.64 0.52
C THR A 145 20.45 18.57 1.19
N ARG A 146 20.94 17.59 0.41
CA ARG A 146 21.91 16.61 0.91
C ARG A 146 23.07 17.42 1.49
N PRO A 147 23.41 17.31 2.78
CA PRO A 147 24.59 17.99 3.28
C PRO A 147 25.78 17.51 2.46
N ALA A 148 26.63 18.44 2.00
CA ALA A 148 27.89 18.11 1.38
C ALA A 148 28.65 17.22 2.37
N MET A 149 28.96 15.97 1.97
CA MET A 149 29.79 15.13 2.82
C MET A 149 31.15 15.82 3.00
N PRO A 150 31.63 16.05 4.22
CA PRO A 150 33.01 16.46 4.41
C PRO A 150 33.92 15.35 3.88
N ALA A 151 34.87 15.74 3.03
CA ALA A 151 35.86 14.87 2.42
C ALA A 151 36.88 14.39 3.46
N SER A 152 36.48 13.53 4.40
CA SER A 152 37.44 12.88 5.31
C SER A 152 36.85 11.63 5.95
N MET A 153 36.75 10.54 5.19
CA MET A 153 36.97 9.20 5.73
C MET A 153 37.50 8.31 4.62
N ARG A 154 38.82 8.37 4.40
CA ARG A 154 39.53 7.31 3.68
C ARG A 154 39.45 6.06 4.55
N ALA A 155 39.00 4.97 3.95
CA ALA A 155 39.07 3.63 4.49
C ALA A 155 40.50 3.29 4.94
N ARG A 156 40.60 2.58 6.06
CA ARG A 156 41.62 1.55 6.27
C ARG A 156 40.93 0.21 6.21
#